data_AF-A0A962RH74-F1
#
_entry.id   AF-A0A962RH74-F1
#
_cell.length_a   1.000
_cell.length_b   1.000
_cell.length_c   1.000
_cell.angle_alpha   90.00
_cell.angle_beta   90.00
_cell.angle_gamma   90.00
#
_symmetry.space_group_name_H-M   'P 1'
#
loop_
_entity.id
_entity.type
_entity.pdbx_description
1 polymer ?
#
loop_
_entity_poly.entity_id
_entity_poly.type
_entity_poly.pdbx_seq_one_letter_code
_entity_poly.pdbx_strand_id
1 'polypeptide(L)'
;MRSFSRRSLIGHAAAAAVVAGAASPMLNGTARPRVVVVGGGAGGASVAHHLARDAGNALDVVLIEPSRTYHTCFFSNLYLGGLFDRAGLIHGYDRLAALPGLQIVHDWVSSIDPDTRSVRLGSDVQLRYDRLVL
;
A
#
# COMPACT_ATOMS: atom_id res chain seq x y z
N MET A 1 40.46 46.99 27.09
CA MET A 1 40.36 45.87 26.12
C MET A 1 39.61 44.73 26.81
N ARG A 2 38.39 44.40 26.37
CA ARG A 2 37.58 43.35 27.01
C ARG A 2 38.07 41.97 26.55
N SER A 3 38.47 41.13 27.49
CA SER A 3 38.92 39.76 27.25
C SER A 3 37.71 38.86 27.00
N PHE A 4 37.66 38.23 25.82
CA PHE A 4 36.66 37.21 25.49
C PHE A 4 37.12 35.85 26.03
N SER A 5 36.44 35.35 27.07
CA SER A 5 36.72 34.02 27.63
C SER A 5 36.11 32.92 26.76
N ARG A 6 36.83 31.79 26.60
CA ARG A 6 36.38 30.60 25.85
C ARG A 6 35.00 30.09 26.29
N ARG A 7 34.61 30.33 27.56
CA ARG A 7 33.26 29.98 28.09
C ARG A 7 32.13 30.86 27.54
N SER A 8 32.41 32.10 27.14
CA SER A 8 31.43 32.99 26.52
C SER A 8 31.04 32.53 25.11
N LEU A 9 31.98 31.95 24.37
CA LEU A 9 31.74 31.43 23.01
C LEU A 9 30.88 30.16 23.02
N ILE A 10 31.01 29.30 24.03
CA ILE A 10 30.21 28.07 24.15
C ILE A 10 28.74 28.39 24.54
N GLY A 11 28.52 29.46 25.31
CA GLY A 11 27.17 29.89 25.70
C GLY A 11 26.31 30.39 24.54
N HIS A 12 26.91 30.90 23.46
CA HIS A 12 26.19 31.43 22.31
C HIS A 12 25.96 30.39 21.19
N ALA A 13 26.62 29.24 21.22
CA ALA A 13 26.42 28.17 20.24
C ALA A 13 25.16 27.33 20.51
N ALA A 14 24.67 27.30 21.76
CA ALA A 14 23.48 26.53 22.14
C ALA A 14 22.15 27.17 21.67
N ALA A 15 22.14 28.48 21.36
CA ALA A 15 20.92 29.18 20.95
C ALA A 15 20.67 29.19 19.42
N ALA A 16 21.64 28.75 18.60
CA ALA A 16 21.49 28.70 17.15
C ALA A 16 21.02 27.33 16.61
N ALA A 17 20.86 26.32 17.46
CA ALA A 17 20.56 24.94 17.04
C ALA A 17 19.06 24.62 16.90
N VAL A 18 18.14 25.56 17.13
CA VAL A 18 16.69 25.27 17.22
C VAL A 18 15.88 25.69 15.97
N VAL A 19 16.52 26.20 14.91
CA VAL A 19 15.80 26.53 13.64
C VAL A 19 16.34 25.76 12.43
N ALA A 20 16.88 24.56 12.64
CA ALA A 20 17.08 23.57 11.56
C ALA A 20 15.93 22.55 11.52
N GLY A 21 14.71 23.02 11.73
CA GLY A 21 13.51 22.23 11.52
C GLY A 21 13.28 21.96 10.04
N ALA A 22 13.08 20.68 9.71
CA ALA A 22 12.35 20.18 8.53
C ALA A 22 13.08 20.10 7.18
N ALA A 23 14.35 19.70 7.17
CA ALA A 23 14.88 18.96 6.01
C ALA A 23 15.65 17.74 6.52
N SER A 24 14.91 16.73 7.00
CA SER A 24 15.46 15.37 7.00
C SER A 24 15.83 15.08 5.55
N PRO A 25 17.10 14.79 5.21
CA PRO A 25 17.38 14.23 3.91
C PRO A 25 16.55 12.95 3.87
N MET A 26 15.56 12.89 2.97
CA MET A 26 14.96 11.63 2.61
C MET A 26 16.14 10.76 2.19
N LEU A 27 16.49 9.80 3.04
CA LEU A 27 17.38 8.73 2.66
C LEU A 27 16.66 8.04 1.51
N ASN A 28 17.01 8.43 0.28
CA ASN A 28 16.59 7.78 -0.94
C ASN A 28 17.27 6.40 -1.01
N GLY A 29 17.00 5.52 -0.04
CA GLY A 29 16.80 4.13 -0.40
C GLY A 29 15.63 4.18 -1.37
N THR A 30 15.87 3.85 -2.64
CA THR A 30 14.85 3.96 -3.70
C THR A 30 13.62 3.17 -3.25
N ALA A 31 12.61 3.86 -2.73
CA ALA A 31 11.36 3.23 -2.36
C ALA A 31 10.84 2.53 -3.62
N ARG A 32 10.49 1.25 -3.50
CA ARG A 32 9.99 0.49 -4.64
C ARG A 32 8.72 1.17 -5.16
N PRO A 33 8.56 1.32 -6.49
CA PRO A 33 7.32 1.86 -7.04
C PRO A 33 6.13 1.05 -6.53
N ARG A 34 5.10 1.75 -6.06
CA ARG A 34 3.91 1.12 -5.50
C ARG A 34 2.79 1.05 -6.52
N VAL A 35 2.26 -0.16 -6.72
CA VAL A 35 1.03 -0.37 -7.49
C VAL A 35 -0.09 -0.74 -6.54
N VAL A 36 -1.14 0.08 -6.51
CA VAL A 36 -2.37 -0.21 -5.76
C VAL A 36 -3.39 -0.79 -6.73
N VAL A 37 -3.96 -1.93 -6.37
CA VAL A 37 -5.04 -2.60 -7.09
C VAL A 37 -6.27 -2.57 -6.20
N VAL A 38 -7.38 -2.05 -6.69
CA VAL A 38 -8.65 -1.97 -5.95
C VAL A 38 -9.58 -3.06 -6.45
N GLY A 39 -10.08 -3.90 -5.54
CA GLY A 39 -10.98 -5.02 -5.83
C GLY A 39 -10.23 -6.34 -6.06
N GLY A 40 -10.57 -7.35 -5.26
CA GLY A 40 -9.95 -8.68 -5.28
C GLY A 40 -10.69 -9.71 -6.14
N GLY A 41 -11.54 -9.28 -7.08
CA GLY A 41 -12.20 -10.17 -8.02
C GLY A 41 -11.25 -10.81 -9.04
N ALA A 42 -11.78 -11.52 -10.02
CA ALA A 42 -10.97 -12.22 -11.03
C ALA A 42 -9.95 -11.29 -11.72
N GLY A 43 -10.35 -10.07 -12.09
CA GLY A 43 -9.45 -9.09 -12.72
C GLY A 43 -8.34 -8.61 -11.80
N GLY A 44 -8.70 -7.99 -10.66
CA GLY A 44 -7.73 -7.40 -9.75
C GLY A 44 -6.79 -8.42 -9.10
N ALA A 45 -7.30 -9.59 -8.71
CA ALA A 45 -6.46 -10.68 -8.18
C ALA A 45 -5.46 -11.20 -9.24
N SER A 46 -5.86 -11.30 -10.51
CA SER A 46 -4.94 -11.67 -11.60
C SER A 46 -3.87 -10.61 -11.83
N VAL A 47 -4.23 -9.33 -11.83
CA VAL A 47 -3.26 -8.23 -11.96
C VAL A 47 -2.26 -8.26 -10.81
N ALA A 48 -2.75 -8.32 -9.56
CA ALA A 48 -1.89 -8.39 -8.38
C ALA A 48 -0.94 -9.61 -8.42
N HIS A 49 -1.46 -10.79 -8.82
CA HIS A 49 -0.65 -11.99 -8.98
C HIS A 49 0.48 -11.79 -9.99
N HIS A 50 0.16 -11.30 -11.20
CA HIS A 50 1.16 -11.10 -12.24
C HIS A 50 2.18 -10.05 -11.87
N LEU A 51 1.76 -8.91 -11.32
CA LEU A 51 2.68 -7.87 -10.87
C LEU A 51 3.66 -8.40 -9.82
N ALA A 52 3.17 -9.10 -8.79
CA ALA A 52 4.02 -9.62 -7.72
C ALA A 52 4.96 -10.73 -8.21
N ARG A 53 4.44 -11.65 -9.04
CA ARG A 53 5.23 -12.77 -9.58
C ARG A 53 6.33 -12.30 -10.54
N ASP A 54 5.98 -11.41 -11.47
CA ASP A 54 6.85 -11.05 -12.59
C ASP A 54 7.83 -9.91 -12.25
N ALA A 55 7.42 -8.98 -11.37
CA ALA A 55 8.33 -7.93 -10.89
C ALA A 55 9.24 -8.39 -9.75
N GLY A 56 8.92 -9.51 -9.08
CA GLY A 56 9.63 -9.98 -7.91
C GLY A 56 9.73 -8.88 -6.84
N ASN A 57 10.95 -8.52 -6.45
CA ASN A 57 11.22 -7.48 -5.45
C ASN A 57 11.31 -6.06 -6.02
N ALA A 58 10.92 -5.82 -7.27
CA ALA A 58 11.01 -4.50 -7.88
C ALA A 58 9.80 -3.59 -7.58
N LEU A 59 8.65 -4.16 -7.20
CA LEU A 59 7.41 -3.43 -6.92
C LEU A 59 6.89 -3.71 -5.51
N ASP A 60 6.24 -2.71 -4.93
CA ASP A 60 5.35 -2.91 -3.79
C ASP A 60 3.91 -2.97 -4.30
N VAL A 61 3.31 -4.16 -4.32
CA VAL A 61 1.94 -4.36 -4.78
C VAL A 61 1.00 -4.40 -3.58
N VAL A 62 -0.05 -3.57 -3.61
CA VAL A 62 -1.07 -3.55 -2.57
C VAL A 62 -2.43 -3.83 -3.21
N LEU A 63 -3.04 -4.97 -2.86
CA LEU A 63 -4.41 -5.31 -3.24
C LEU A 63 -5.36 -4.90 -2.11
N ILE A 64 -6.31 -4.03 -2.40
CA ILE A 64 -7.35 -3.61 -1.44
C ILE A 64 -8.63 -4.37 -1.77
N GLU A 65 -9.08 -5.24 -0.87
CA GLU A 65 -10.31 -6.02 -1.01
C GLU A 65 -10.93 -6.27 0.36
N PRO A 66 -12.13 -5.72 0.64
CA PRO A 66 -12.75 -5.83 1.96
C PRO A 66 -13.11 -7.27 2.36
N SER A 67 -13.49 -8.12 1.40
CA SER A 67 -13.92 -9.49 1.69
C SER A 67 -12.70 -10.41 1.85
N ARG A 68 -12.74 -11.31 2.84
CA ARG A 68 -11.67 -12.32 3.02
C ARG A 68 -11.79 -13.51 2.09
N THR A 69 -12.95 -13.64 1.45
CA THR A 69 -13.28 -14.70 0.50
C THR A 69 -13.96 -14.09 -0.72
N TYR A 70 -13.56 -14.54 -1.90
CA TYR A 70 -14.18 -14.19 -3.17
C TYR A 70 -15.21 -15.24 -3.56
N HIS A 71 -16.38 -14.78 -3.99
CA HIS A 71 -17.42 -15.61 -4.58
C HIS A 71 -17.49 -15.37 -6.08
N THR A 72 -17.35 -16.44 -6.86
CA THR A 72 -17.41 -16.31 -8.32
C THR A 72 -18.86 -16.15 -8.80
N CYS A 73 -19.07 -15.16 -9.67
CA CYS A 73 -20.35 -15.03 -10.37
C CYS A 73 -20.49 -16.09 -11.47
N PHE A 74 -19.39 -16.44 -12.13
CA PHE A 74 -19.35 -17.55 -13.06
C PHE A 74 -19.55 -18.88 -12.32
N PHE A 75 -20.29 -19.81 -12.93
CA PHE A 75 -20.77 -21.06 -12.34
C PHE A 75 -21.75 -20.93 -11.17
N SER A 76 -22.07 -19.72 -10.69
CA SER A 76 -23.10 -19.53 -9.66
C SER A 76 -24.49 -20.03 -10.10
N ASN A 77 -24.80 -19.94 -11.39
CA ASN A 77 -26.00 -20.51 -11.99
C ASN A 77 -26.05 -22.04 -11.89
N LEU A 78 -24.91 -22.71 -11.97
CA LEU A 78 -24.83 -24.17 -11.83
C LEU A 78 -25.06 -24.59 -10.37
N TYR A 79 -24.60 -23.79 -9.40
CA TYR A 79 -24.92 -24.01 -7.99
C TYR A 79 -26.41 -23.86 -7.72
N LEU A 80 -27.04 -22.80 -8.24
CA LEU A 80 -28.49 -22.61 -8.12
C LEU A 80 -29.29 -23.75 -8.78
N GLY A 81 -28.75 -24.34 -9.85
CA GLY A 81 -29.33 -25.52 -10.50
C GLY A 81 -29.04 -26.86 -9.82
N GLY A 82 -28.32 -26.89 -8.69
CA GLY A 82 -27.94 -28.13 -8.00
C GLY A 82 -26.87 -28.97 -8.71
N LEU A 83 -26.16 -28.39 -9.69
CA LEU A 83 -25.17 -29.06 -10.53
C LEU A 83 -23.73 -28.72 -10.14
N PHE A 84 -23.54 -27.84 -9.15
CA PHE A 84 -22.23 -27.40 -8.69
C PHE A 84 -22.25 -27.18 -7.19
N ASP A 85 -21.15 -27.51 -6.52
CA ASP A 85 -21.04 -27.30 -5.08
C ASP A 85 -20.72 -25.84 -4.76
N ARG A 86 -21.34 -25.31 -3.71
CA ARG A 86 -21.07 -23.98 -3.17
C ARG A 86 -19.59 -23.81 -2.85
N ALA A 87 -18.94 -24.84 -2.31
CA ALA A 87 -17.52 -24.78 -1.95
C ALA A 87 -16.62 -24.45 -3.16
N GLY A 88 -17.02 -24.88 -4.37
CA GLY A 88 -16.28 -24.58 -5.60
C GLY A 88 -16.39 -23.12 -6.06
N LEU A 89 -17.35 -22.34 -5.52
CA LEU A 89 -17.52 -20.92 -5.81
C LEU A 89 -16.73 -20.00 -4.87
N ILE A 90 -16.21 -20.54 -3.77
CA ILE A 90 -15.57 -19.77 -2.70
C ILE A 90 -14.06 -19.90 -2.82
N HIS A 91 -13.38 -18.77 -2.92
CA HIS A 91 -11.92 -18.72 -3.02
C HIS A 91 -11.34 -17.84 -1.92
N GLY A 92 -10.31 -18.33 -1.26
CA GLY A 92 -9.50 -17.53 -0.33
C GLY A 92 -8.33 -16.86 -1.03
N TYR A 93 -7.67 -15.96 -0.32
CA TYR A 93 -6.51 -15.21 -0.84
C TYR A 93 -5.15 -15.74 -0.36
N ASP A 94 -5.09 -16.82 0.42
CA ASP A 94 -3.85 -17.27 1.09
C ASP A 94 -2.67 -17.48 0.14
N ARG A 95 -2.92 -18.12 -1.01
CA ARG A 95 -1.87 -18.33 -2.03
C ARG A 95 -1.40 -17.03 -2.67
N LEU A 96 -2.31 -16.07 -2.81
CA LEU A 96 -1.99 -14.75 -3.34
C LEU A 96 -1.18 -13.95 -2.30
N ALA A 97 -1.60 -13.96 -1.03
CA ALA A 97 -0.92 -13.30 0.07
C ALA A 97 0.49 -13.86 0.35
N ALA A 98 0.77 -15.10 -0.05
CA ALA A 98 2.09 -15.71 0.08
C ALA A 98 3.11 -15.21 -0.98
N LEU A 99 2.69 -14.43 -1.98
CA LEU A 99 3.60 -13.90 -2.99
C LEU A 99 4.49 -12.77 -2.41
N PRO A 100 5.81 -12.82 -2.63
CA PRO A 100 6.71 -11.74 -2.22
C PRO A 100 6.31 -10.41 -2.87
N GLY A 101 6.39 -9.33 -2.09
CA GLY A 101 6.09 -7.97 -2.57
C GLY A 101 4.60 -7.65 -2.70
N LEU A 102 3.70 -8.60 -2.40
CA LEU A 102 2.25 -8.38 -2.37
C LEU A 102 1.73 -8.26 -0.93
N GLN A 103 0.95 -7.21 -0.67
CA GLN A 103 0.16 -7.07 0.53
C GLN A 103 -1.33 -7.00 0.19
N ILE A 104 -2.16 -7.70 0.95
CA ILE A 104 -3.61 -7.65 0.83
C ILE A 104 -4.16 -6.87 2.03
N VAL A 105 -4.89 -5.80 1.76
CA VAL A 105 -5.53 -4.95 2.76
C VAL A 105 -7.03 -5.20 2.72
N HIS A 106 -7.56 -5.74 3.81
CA HIS A 106 -8.99 -5.99 3.96
C HIS A 106 -9.72 -4.75 4.47
N ASP A 107 -9.97 -3.82 3.57
CA ASP A 107 -10.71 -2.58 3.80
C ASP A 107 -11.41 -2.14 2.49
N TRP A 108 -12.32 -1.20 2.59
CA TRP A 108 -12.95 -0.54 1.44
C TRP A 108 -12.12 0.69 1.03
N VAL A 109 -12.14 1.02 -0.26
CA VAL A 109 -11.68 2.34 -0.74
C VAL A 109 -12.84 3.33 -0.61
N SER A 110 -12.63 4.42 0.13
CA SER A 110 -13.63 5.47 0.34
C SER A 110 -13.50 6.64 -0.63
N SER A 111 -12.28 6.96 -1.07
CA SER A 111 -12.03 7.97 -2.11
C SER A 111 -10.67 7.79 -2.78
N ILE A 112 -10.53 8.36 -3.98
CA ILE A 112 -9.31 8.40 -4.78
C ILE A 112 -9.02 9.86 -5.12
N ASP A 113 -7.79 10.30 -4.87
CA ASP A 113 -7.28 11.60 -5.26
C ASP A 113 -6.17 11.42 -6.31
N PRO A 114 -6.44 11.71 -7.60
CA PRO A 114 -5.46 11.53 -8.67
C PRO A 114 -4.37 12.61 -8.69
N ASP A 115 -4.65 13.80 -8.12
CA ASP A 115 -3.70 14.92 -8.09
C ASP A 115 -2.57 14.62 -7.11
N THR A 116 -2.91 14.09 -5.93
CA THR A 116 -1.92 13.65 -4.94
C THR A 116 -1.47 12.20 -5.10
N ARG A 117 -2.09 11.47 -6.05
CA ARG A 117 -1.92 10.03 -6.29
C ARG A 117 -2.09 9.22 -5.01
N SER A 118 -3.25 9.35 -4.39
CA SER A 118 -3.56 8.65 -3.15
C SER A 118 -4.95 8.03 -3.13
N VAL A 119 -5.09 6.97 -2.34
CA VAL A 119 -6.35 6.29 -2.05
C VAL A 119 -6.61 6.43 -0.56
N ARG A 120 -7.84 6.80 -0.18
CA ARG A 120 -8.31 6.77 1.22
C ARG A 120 -9.11 5.50 1.44
N LEU A 121 -8.83 4.84 2.56
CA LEU A 121 -9.55 3.63 2.97
C LEU A 121 -10.76 3.99 3.86
N GLY A 122 -11.63 3.00 4.12
CA GLY A 122 -12.72 3.13 5.07
C GLY A 122 -12.23 3.38 6.51
N SER A 123 -11.04 2.90 6.84
CA SER A 123 -10.34 3.16 8.11
C SER A 123 -9.65 4.54 8.22
N ASP A 124 -9.89 5.45 7.27
CA ASP A 124 -9.23 6.76 7.15
C ASP A 124 -7.72 6.74 6.89
N VAL A 125 -7.13 5.55 6.73
CA VAL A 125 -5.76 5.39 6.26
C VAL A 125 -5.63 5.91 4.83
N GLN A 126 -4.56 6.66 4.56
CA GLN A 126 -4.23 7.15 3.22
C GLN A 126 -3.03 6.40 2.66
N LEU A 127 -3.18 5.85 1.46
CA LEU A 127 -2.13 5.12 0.73
C LEU A 127 -1.76 5.89 -0.54
N ARG A 128 -0.50 6.32 -0.66
CA ARG A 128 0.03 6.87 -1.91
C ARG A 128 0.33 5.75 -2.90
N TYR A 129 0.26 6.04 -4.20
CA TYR A 129 0.58 5.09 -5.26
C TYR A 129 1.38 5.75 -6.40
N ASP A 130 2.14 4.94 -7.13
CA ASP A 130 2.75 5.33 -8.41
C ASP A 130 1.86 4.93 -9.59
N ARG A 131 1.15 3.81 -9.46
CA ARG A 131 0.10 3.36 -10.38
C ARG A 131 -1.09 2.82 -9.60
N LEU A 132 -2.27 3.03 -10.16
CA LEU A 132 -3.55 2.57 -9.62
C LEU A 132 -4.25 1.74 -10.68
N VAL A 133 -4.81 0.61 -10.27
CA VAL A 133 -5.67 -0.26 -11.07
C VAL A 133 -7.03 -0.34 -10.37
N LEU A 134 -8.10 -0.17 -11.16
CA LEU A 134 -9.50 -0.21 -10.73
C LEU A 134 -10.25 -1.34 -11.44
#